data_AF-D4DGQ8-F1
#
_entry.id   AF-D4DGQ8-F1
#
_cell.length_a   1.000
_cell.length_b   1.000
_cell.length_c   1.000
_cell.angle_alpha   90.00
_cell.angle_beta   90.00
_cell.angle_gamma   90.00
#
_symmetry.space_group_name_H-M   'P 1'
#
loop_
_entity.id
_entity.type
_entity.pdbx_description
1 polymer ?
#
loop_
_entity_poly.entity_id
_entity_poly.type
_entity_poly.pdbx_seq_one_letter_code
_entity_poly.pdbx_strand_id
1 'polypeptide(L)'
;MDLRLTQTQPLQPVRLLELPPELLDLLESDHPPQLCLKSSAPTSTASTTTTTTTTSSSTTTASSTSTTTTTATATTASSRPGADFVNLCTPAKTFSLRQVNSSNSVFLIRPQVQGPGTAATVPTTTTTTPGITAVAQCKSTLEVQAMASSETALRPLLAALAVYDESDILMDERTEEDDHPLSPSEIVHERSKVFADIPFSRAECERAWKHICAFVHKNKESGAIGCHRPSARAKLMAWEKIIEGATLHGIDLGKQFLVEDLWSAVIEEAEHTVIDEYPFPRSLFDAIVRRLVDNSPIDGDLKWANLDQHITAQWTAELLLESSNGTPKAVLNVDTFSSDWKDLLPEQFRSYASIDNLD
;
A
#
# COMPACT_ATOMS: atom_id res chain seq x y z
N MET A 1 50.62 -29.59 -1.62
CA MET A 1 49.36 -29.81 -2.34
C MET A 1 49.13 -28.57 -3.19
N ASP A 2 49.22 -28.68 -4.51
CA ASP A 2 48.94 -27.56 -5.42
C ASP A 2 47.43 -27.47 -5.66
N LEU A 3 46.79 -26.48 -5.03
CA LEU A 3 45.38 -26.18 -5.25
C LEU A 3 45.26 -25.31 -6.51
N ARG A 4 44.64 -25.81 -7.57
CA ARG A 4 44.50 -25.07 -8.83
C ARG A 4 43.43 -23.99 -8.68
N LEU A 5 43.81 -22.71 -8.80
CA LEU A 5 42.91 -21.57 -8.84
C LEU A 5 42.62 -21.16 -10.28
N THR A 6 41.34 -21.11 -10.65
CA THR A 6 40.88 -20.63 -11.96
C THR A 6 39.85 -19.51 -11.80
N GLN A 7 39.50 -18.79 -12.86
CA GLN A 7 38.48 -17.73 -12.83
C GLN A 7 37.54 -17.90 -14.04
N THR A 8 36.23 -17.76 -13.84
CA THR A 8 35.27 -17.78 -14.95
C THR A 8 35.26 -16.46 -15.71
N GLN A 9 35.10 -16.53 -17.03
CA GLN A 9 34.82 -15.37 -17.87
C GLN A 9 33.63 -15.68 -18.79
N PRO A 10 32.53 -14.90 -18.73
CA PRO A 10 32.31 -13.75 -17.84
C PRO A 10 32.13 -14.15 -16.36
N LEU A 11 32.33 -13.18 -15.45
CA LEU A 11 31.96 -13.35 -14.03
C LEU A 11 30.43 -13.37 -13.89
N GLN A 12 29.94 -14.11 -12.91
CA GLN A 12 28.51 -14.23 -12.64
C GLN A 12 27.97 -12.94 -11.99
N PRO A 13 26.72 -12.52 -12.30
CA PRO A 13 26.09 -11.32 -11.75
C PRO A 13 25.54 -11.57 -10.33
N VAL A 14 26.41 -12.03 -9.43
CA VAL A 14 26.04 -12.36 -8.04
C VAL A 14 26.35 -11.18 -7.12
N ARG A 15 25.42 -10.88 -6.21
CA ARG A 15 25.58 -9.87 -5.16
C ARG A 15 25.48 -10.54 -3.79
N LEU A 16 26.19 -9.99 -2.82
CA LEU A 16 26.08 -10.40 -1.43
C LEU A 16 24.92 -9.66 -0.78
N LEU A 17 24.07 -10.39 -0.06
CA LEU A 17 22.98 -9.86 0.74
C LEU A 17 23.20 -10.31 2.19
N GLU A 18 23.18 -9.37 3.11
CA GLU A 18 23.18 -9.65 4.53
C GLU A 18 21.84 -10.25 4.94
N LEU A 19 21.86 -11.30 5.75
CA LEU A 19 20.65 -11.96 6.24
C LEU A 19 20.58 -11.80 7.77
N PRO A 20 19.74 -10.87 8.26
CA PRO A 20 19.37 -10.83 9.66
C PRO A 20 18.81 -12.18 10.13
N PRO A 21 18.94 -12.54 11.43
CA PRO A 21 18.49 -13.83 11.95
C PRO A 21 17.03 -14.14 11.58
N GLU A 22 16.13 -13.17 11.67
CA GLU A 22 14.72 -13.38 11.33
C GLU A 22 14.47 -13.73 9.85
N LEU A 23 15.32 -13.25 8.94
CA LEU A 23 15.23 -13.60 7.51
C LEU A 23 15.92 -14.94 7.23
N LEU A 24 16.98 -15.26 7.96
CA LEU A 24 17.65 -16.55 7.85
C LEU A 24 16.71 -17.67 8.32
N ASP A 25 16.12 -17.53 9.50
CA ASP A 25 15.15 -18.49 10.05
C ASP A 25 13.98 -18.71 9.09
N LEU A 26 13.51 -17.64 8.44
CA LEU A 26 12.43 -17.69 7.47
C LEU A 26 12.82 -18.46 6.19
N LEU A 27 14.05 -18.26 5.70
CA LEU A 27 14.59 -18.93 4.51
C LEU A 27 14.95 -20.40 4.77
N GLU A 28 15.32 -20.75 6.00
CA GLU A 28 15.65 -22.11 6.42
C GLU A 28 14.42 -22.92 6.88
N SER A 29 13.25 -22.30 6.99
CA SER A 29 12.01 -22.97 7.35
C SER A 29 11.57 -24.02 6.31
N ASP A 30 10.76 -25.01 6.72
CA ASP A 30 10.24 -26.06 5.83
C ASP A 30 9.41 -25.52 4.65
N HIS A 31 8.85 -24.32 4.82
CA HIS A 31 8.02 -23.63 3.85
C HIS A 31 8.49 -22.18 3.68
N PRO A 32 9.65 -21.96 3.03
CA PRO A 32 10.21 -20.63 2.91
C PRO A 32 9.29 -19.76 2.04
N PRO A 33 8.87 -18.59 2.53
CA PRO A 33 8.00 -17.72 1.77
C PRO A 33 8.73 -17.04 0.63
N GLN A 34 7.97 -16.54 -0.34
CA GLN A 34 8.52 -15.74 -1.41
C GLN A 34 8.95 -14.37 -0.90
N LEU A 35 10.21 -14.01 -1.14
CA LEU A 35 10.75 -12.68 -0.91
C LEU A 35 10.64 -11.84 -2.18
N CYS A 36 10.19 -10.60 -2.04
CA CYS A 36 9.99 -9.68 -3.16
C CYS A 36 10.84 -8.42 -2.98
N LEU A 37 11.52 -7.99 -4.04
CA LEU A 37 12.14 -6.66 -4.10
C LEU A 37 11.13 -5.69 -4.70
N LYS A 38 10.83 -4.61 -3.98
CA LYS A 38 9.86 -3.59 -4.42
C LYS A 38 10.51 -2.22 -4.35
N SER A 39 10.25 -1.38 -5.33
CA SER A 39 10.70 0.00 -5.38
C SER A 39 9.52 0.89 -5.77
N SER A 40 9.50 2.11 -5.28
CA SER A 40 8.55 3.10 -5.79
C SER A 40 8.77 3.30 -7.29
N ALA A 41 7.68 3.46 -8.05
CA ALA A 41 7.78 3.88 -9.43
C ALA A 41 8.56 5.22 -9.48
N PRO A 42 9.46 5.41 -10.46
CA PRO A 42 10.14 6.68 -10.62
C PRO A 42 9.06 7.74 -10.83
N THR A 43 8.99 8.72 -9.93
CA THR A 43 8.12 9.88 -10.10
C THR A 43 8.49 10.53 -11.43
N SER A 44 7.70 10.26 -12.47
CA SER A 44 7.75 11.06 -13.68
C SER A 44 7.40 12.47 -13.23
N THR A 45 8.40 13.34 -13.22
CA THR A 45 8.17 14.76 -13.03
C THR A 45 7.34 15.16 -14.24
N ALA A 46 6.02 15.16 -14.09
CA ALA A 46 5.11 15.72 -15.06
C ALA A 46 5.43 17.21 -15.11
N SER A 47 6.34 17.58 -16.01
CA SER A 47 6.46 18.93 -16.50
C SER A 47 5.07 19.29 -17.02
N THR A 48 4.31 20.03 -16.22
CA THR A 48 3.07 20.68 -16.64
C THR A 48 3.46 21.67 -17.73
N THR A 49 3.54 21.20 -18.97
CA THR A 49 3.52 22.07 -20.13
C THR A 49 2.07 22.51 -20.28
N THR A 50 1.76 23.67 -19.69
CA THR A 50 0.55 24.41 -19.96
C THR A 50 0.48 24.69 -21.45
N THR A 51 -0.31 23.91 -22.19
CA THR A 51 -0.65 24.20 -23.58
C THR A 51 -1.68 25.33 -23.59
N THR A 52 -1.19 26.57 -23.54
CA THR A 52 -2.01 27.75 -23.81
C THR A 52 -2.13 27.90 -25.33
N THR A 53 -3.26 27.47 -25.88
CA THR A 53 -3.65 27.69 -27.27
C THR A 53 -3.82 29.20 -27.49
N THR A 54 -2.81 29.87 -28.04
CA THR A 54 -2.93 31.26 -28.49
C THR A 54 -2.56 31.35 -29.96
N THR A 55 -3.54 31.82 -30.71
CA THR A 55 -3.58 32.02 -32.16
C THR A 55 -2.45 32.91 -32.66
N SER A 56 -1.90 32.51 -33.80
CA SER A 56 -0.77 33.06 -34.55
C SER A 56 -0.89 34.55 -34.89
N SER A 57 0.23 35.29 -34.79
CA SER A 57 0.53 36.47 -35.61
C SER A 57 2.04 36.70 -35.71
N SER A 58 2.58 36.39 -36.89
CA SER A 58 3.69 37.04 -37.62
C SER A 58 4.90 37.67 -36.92
N THR A 59 6.06 37.40 -37.56
CA THR A 59 7.19 38.29 -37.94
C THR A 59 8.53 38.20 -37.19
N THR A 60 9.56 37.76 -37.94
CA THR A 60 10.93 38.31 -38.09
C THR A 60 12.04 38.14 -37.02
N THR A 61 13.08 37.42 -37.48
CA THR A 61 14.55 37.69 -37.43
C THR A 61 15.37 37.49 -36.15
N ALA A 62 16.54 36.88 -36.40
CA ALA A 62 17.86 37.09 -35.79
C ALA A 62 18.41 36.02 -34.82
N SER A 63 19.37 35.28 -35.38
CA SER A 63 20.61 34.70 -34.84
C SER A 63 21.07 35.15 -33.46
N SER A 64 21.61 34.21 -32.65
CA SER A 64 22.90 34.38 -31.94
C SER A 64 23.38 33.08 -31.30
N THR A 65 24.64 32.76 -31.59
CA THR A 65 25.48 31.69 -31.05
C THR A 65 26.18 32.19 -29.79
N SER A 66 26.33 31.37 -28.73
CA SER A 66 27.51 31.43 -27.85
C SER A 66 27.59 30.27 -26.85
N THR A 67 28.86 29.95 -26.56
CA THR A 67 29.47 28.74 -26.02
C THR A 67 29.81 28.86 -24.52
N THR A 68 30.01 27.71 -23.85
CA THR A 68 30.83 27.47 -22.62
C THR A 68 30.30 28.09 -21.31
N THR A 69 30.26 27.38 -20.16
CA THR A 69 31.46 26.98 -19.40
C THR A 69 31.06 26.04 -18.25
N THR A 70 31.84 24.98 -18.08
CA THR A 70 31.84 24.02 -16.98
C THR A 70 32.37 24.66 -15.69
N THR A 71 31.67 24.52 -14.56
CA THR A 71 32.28 24.69 -13.24
C THR A 71 31.64 23.73 -12.24
N ALA A 72 32.41 22.70 -11.90
CA ALA A 72 32.06 21.72 -10.88
C ALA A 72 32.24 22.36 -9.49
N THR A 73 31.18 22.34 -8.69
CA THR A 73 31.27 22.63 -7.25
C THR A 73 30.65 21.45 -6.50
N ALA A 74 31.51 20.66 -5.86
CA ALA A 74 31.11 19.55 -5.00
C ALA A 74 30.33 20.10 -3.80
N THR A 75 29.04 19.78 -3.73
CA THR A 75 28.22 20.04 -2.56
C THR A 75 27.71 18.71 -2.06
N THR A 76 28.07 18.40 -0.82
CA THR A 76 27.64 17.25 -0.01
C THR A 76 26.11 17.12 -0.11
N ALA A 77 25.64 16.10 -0.83
CA ALA A 77 24.23 15.84 -1.00
C ALA A 77 23.65 15.28 0.31
N SER A 78 23.04 16.14 1.11
CA SER A 78 21.96 15.74 2.01
C SER A 78 20.83 15.18 1.14
N SER A 79 20.66 13.86 1.14
CA SER A 79 19.62 13.16 0.38
C SER A 79 18.24 13.66 0.74
N ARG A 80 17.52 14.25 -0.23
CA ARG A 80 16.07 14.47 -0.14
C ARG A 80 15.35 13.11 -0.07
N PRO A 81 14.27 12.98 0.71
CA PRO A 81 13.45 11.77 0.72
C PRO A 81 12.58 11.75 -0.55
N GLY A 82 13.03 10.99 -1.53
CA GLY A 82 12.34 10.81 -2.82
C GLY A 82 13.20 10.14 -3.89
N ALA A 83 14.29 9.46 -3.49
CA ALA A 83 15.28 8.89 -4.40
C ALA A 83 15.34 7.37 -4.23
N ASP A 84 14.79 6.64 -5.21
CA ASP A 84 15.16 5.28 -5.61
C ASP A 84 15.54 4.30 -4.49
N PHE A 85 14.66 4.12 -3.49
CA PHE A 85 14.85 3.10 -2.47
C PHE A 85 14.22 1.78 -2.92
N VAL A 86 14.96 0.69 -2.71
CA VAL A 86 14.48 -0.69 -2.91
C VAL A 86 14.29 -1.33 -1.55
N ASN A 87 13.12 -1.89 -1.34
CA ASN A 87 12.77 -2.60 -0.13
C ASN A 87 12.65 -4.11 -0.39
N LEU A 88 13.11 -4.90 0.56
CA LEU A 88 12.89 -6.34 0.61
C LEU A 88 11.63 -6.61 1.43
N CYS A 89 10.66 -7.27 0.83
CA CYS A 89 9.38 -7.59 1.45
C CYS A 89 9.25 -9.10 1.66
N THR A 90 8.95 -9.50 2.89
CA THR A 90 8.34 -10.80 3.20
C THR A 90 6.82 -10.66 3.03
N PRO A 91 6.01 -11.72 3.22
CA PRO A 91 4.56 -11.59 3.21
C PRO A 91 4.03 -10.59 4.26
N ALA A 92 4.73 -10.44 5.39
CA ALA A 92 4.24 -9.72 6.56
C ALA A 92 5.07 -8.49 6.99
N LYS A 93 6.31 -8.35 6.50
CA LYS A 93 7.25 -7.29 6.93
C LYS A 93 8.04 -6.74 5.75
N THR A 94 8.42 -5.47 5.87
CA THR A 94 9.31 -4.80 4.94
C THR A 94 10.64 -4.39 5.58
N PHE A 95 11.70 -4.49 4.79
CA PHE A 95 13.06 -4.11 5.14
C PHE A 95 13.63 -3.15 4.10
N SER A 96 14.34 -2.13 4.53
CA SER A 96 15.08 -1.22 3.64
C SER A 96 16.42 -1.84 3.25
N LEU A 97 16.78 -1.77 1.98
CA LEU A 97 18.10 -2.20 1.51
C LEU A 97 19.02 -1.00 1.37
N ARG A 98 20.21 -1.09 1.99
CA ARG A 98 21.32 -0.17 1.69
C ARG A 98 22.47 -0.90 1.02
N GLN A 99 23.13 -0.24 0.07
CA GLN A 99 24.36 -0.76 -0.51
C GLN A 99 25.57 -0.20 0.25
N VAL A 100 26.46 -1.08 0.68
CA VAL A 100 27.73 -0.72 1.29
C VAL A 100 28.88 -1.21 0.41
N ASN A 101 29.71 -0.28 -0.04
CA ASN A 101 30.86 -0.59 -0.88
C ASN A 101 32.05 -1.03 -0.02
N SER A 102 32.85 -1.95 -0.56
CA SER A 102 34.07 -2.43 0.07
C SER A 102 35.28 -2.11 -0.79
N SER A 103 36.36 -1.63 -0.16
CA SER A 103 37.67 -1.49 -0.81
C SER A 103 38.43 -2.82 -0.90
N ASN A 104 37.93 -3.87 -0.23
CA ASN A 104 38.53 -5.20 -0.27
C ASN A 104 38.11 -5.95 -1.54
N SER A 105 39.01 -6.77 -2.07
CA SER A 105 38.69 -7.68 -3.18
C SER A 105 38.04 -8.94 -2.63
N VAL A 106 36.71 -8.99 -2.64
CA VAL A 106 35.94 -10.17 -2.23
C VAL A 106 35.61 -11.02 -3.45
N PHE A 107 36.05 -12.27 -3.45
CA PHE A 107 35.75 -13.24 -4.50
C PHE A 107 34.84 -14.34 -3.98
N LEU A 108 33.76 -14.62 -4.72
CA LEU A 108 32.98 -15.83 -4.55
C LEU A 108 33.67 -16.95 -5.32
N ILE A 109 34.00 -18.03 -4.62
CA ILE A 109 34.65 -19.21 -5.19
C ILE A 109 33.71 -20.41 -5.15
N ARG A 110 33.83 -21.29 -6.14
CA ARG A 110 33.13 -22.57 -6.20
C ARG A 110 34.14 -23.72 -6.28
N PRO A 111 33.93 -24.83 -5.56
CA PRO A 111 34.72 -26.04 -5.76
C PRO A 111 34.58 -26.55 -7.20
N GLN A 112 35.70 -26.93 -7.82
CA GLN A 112 35.74 -27.53 -9.14
C GLN A 112 36.18 -28.99 -9.01
N VAL A 113 35.24 -29.93 -9.20
CA VAL A 113 35.55 -31.36 -9.32
C VAL A 113 35.59 -31.69 -10.80
N GLN A 114 36.80 -31.76 -11.36
CA GLN A 114 36.96 -32.20 -12.74
C GLN A 114 36.67 -33.71 -12.79
N GLY A 115 35.50 -34.09 -13.32
CA GLY A 115 35.22 -35.50 -13.63
C GLY A 115 36.24 -36.03 -14.64
N PRO A 116 36.49 -37.35 -14.68
CA PRO A 116 37.43 -37.94 -15.63
C PRO A 116 36.95 -37.64 -17.06
N GLY A 117 37.58 -36.64 -17.69
CA GLY A 117 37.25 -36.21 -19.03
C GLY A 117 37.59 -37.31 -20.04
N THR A 118 36.61 -37.65 -20.87
CA THR A 118 36.73 -38.47 -22.07
C THR A 118 37.76 -37.87 -23.03
N ALA A 119 39.01 -38.34 -22.98
CA ALA A 119 39.92 -38.38 -24.13
C ALA A 119 41.03 -39.41 -23.90
N ALA A 120 40.98 -40.48 -24.72
CA ALA A 120 42.06 -41.36 -25.16
C ALA A 120 43.14 -41.80 -24.14
N THR A 121 42.99 -43.04 -23.68
CA THR A 121 44.03 -44.09 -23.69
C THR A 121 45.40 -43.78 -23.07
N VAL A 122 45.49 -43.68 -21.74
CA VAL A 122 46.65 -44.20 -20.95
C VAL A 122 46.16 -44.60 -19.54
N PRO A 123 46.46 -45.81 -19.02
CA PRO A 123 46.06 -46.21 -17.68
C PRO A 123 47.15 -45.81 -16.66
N THR A 124 47.02 -44.63 -16.05
CA THR A 124 47.81 -44.33 -14.84
C THR A 124 47.07 -43.36 -13.94
N THR A 125 46.66 -43.86 -12.77
CA THR A 125 46.29 -43.14 -11.54
C THR A 125 45.34 -41.95 -11.72
N THR A 126 44.04 -42.18 -11.53
CA THR A 126 43.00 -41.16 -11.36
C THR A 126 43.27 -40.32 -10.10
N THR A 127 44.14 -39.33 -10.22
CA THR A 127 44.38 -38.34 -9.17
C THR A 127 43.48 -37.16 -9.46
N THR A 128 42.25 -37.18 -8.92
CA THR A 128 41.33 -36.05 -9.01
C THR A 128 42.00 -34.85 -8.33
N THR A 129 42.52 -33.92 -9.11
CA THR A 129 43.20 -32.75 -8.55
C THR A 129 42.14 -31.76 -8.08
N PRO A 130 42.03 -31.48 -6.77
CA PRO A 130 41.06 -30.52 -6.27
C PRO A 130 41.40 -29.11 -6.78
N GLY A 131 40.42 -28.44 -7.39
CA GLY A 131 40.53 -27.06 -7.87
C GLY A 131 39.43 -26.17 -7.31
N ILE A 132 39.67 -24.86 -7.32
CA ILE A 132 38.67 -23.84 -6.98
C ILE A 132 38.61 -22.80 -8.10
N THR A 133 37.40 -22.34 -8.40
CA THR A 133 37.18 -21.33 -9.44
C THR A 133 36.53 -20.09 -8.83
N ALA A 134 37.12 -18.92 -9.04
CA ALA A 134 36.47 -17.64 -8.76
C ALA A 134 35.35 -17.40 -9.78
N VAL A 135 34.10 -17.31 -9.30
CA VAL A 135 32.90 -17.19 -10.13
C VAL A 135 32.33 -15.76 -10.13
N ALA A 136 32.58 -14.98 -9.09
CA ALA A 136 32.18 -13.57 -9.02
C ALA A 136 33.17 -12.75 -8.20
N GLN A 137 33.22 -11.45 -8.46
CA GLN A 137 33.93 -10.47 -7.65
C GLN A 137 32.92 -9.45 -7.13
N CYS A 138 32.75 -9.38 -5.82
CA CYS A 138 31.78 -8.50 -5.17
C CYS A 138 32.49 -7.25 -4.65
N LYS A 139 32.10 -6.08 -5.17
CA LYS A 139 32.61 -4.77 -4.72
C LYS A 139 31.72 -4.10 -3.68
N SER A 140 30.54 -4.67 -3.44
CA SER A 140 29.56 -4.18 -2.49
C SER A 140 28.73 -5.31 -1.92
N THR A 141 28.18 -5.05 -0.74
CA THR A 141 27.21 -5.89 -0.03
C THR A 141 25.92 -5.10 0.13
N LEU A 142 24.78 -5.78 0.02
CA LEU A 142 23.48 -5.23 0.35
C LEU A 142 23.20 -5.55 1.81
N GLU A 143 23.01 -4.52 2.63
CA GLU A 143 22.66 -4.66 4.03
C GLU A 143 21.15 -4.44 4.20
N VAL A 144 20.54 -5.30 5.02
CA VAL A 144 19.10 -5.30 5.30
C VAL A 144 18.87 -4.56 6.61
N GLN A 145 18.05 -3.51 6.56
CA GLN A 145 17.67 -2.74 7.74
C GLN A 145 16.18 -2.89 8.03
N ALA A 146 15.83 -3.08 9.29
CA ALA A 146 14.44 -2.99 9.73
C ALA A 146 13.92 -1.58 9.46
N MET A 147 12.71 -1.49 8.90
CA MET A 147 12.03 -0.21 8.68
C MET A 147 11.69 0.44 10.03
N ALA A 148 11.72 1.77 10.09
CA ALA A 148 11.29 2.48 11.28
C ALA A 148 9.78 2.31 11.48
N SER A 149 9.30 2.24 12.72
CA SER A 149 7.87 2.05 13.03
C SER A 149 6.95 3.15 12.47
N SER A 150 7.50 4.32 12.17
CA SER A 150 6.80 5.44 11.53
C SER A 150 6.58 5.25 10.01
N GLU A 151 7.36 4.39 9.38
CA GLU A 151 7.27 4.14 7.93
C GLU A 151 6.19 3.10 7.67
N THR A 152 5.05 3.57 7.18
CA THR A 152 3.88 2.73 6.90
C THR A 152 3.49 2.84 5.44
N ALA A 153 2.81 1.81 4.93
CA ALA A 153 2.22 1.82 3.59
C ALA A 153 1.15 2.91 3.39
N LEU A 154 0.74 3.60 4.46
CA LEU A 154 -0.31 4.61 4.46
C LEU A 154 -0.04 5.76 3.47
N ARG A 155 1.13 6.39 3.55
CA ARG A 155 1.45 7.56 2.71
C ARG A 155 1.51 7.21 1.22
N PRO A 156 2.24 6.16 0.79
CA PRO A 156 2.20 5.73 -0.61
C PRO A 156 0.80 5.36 -1.08
N LEU A 157 0.01 4.70 -0.24
CA LEU A 157 -1.34 4.28 -0.60
C LEU A 157 -2.29 5.48 -0.77
N LEU A 158 -2.22 6.48 0.12
CA LEU A 158 -2.96 7.73 -0.03
C LEU A 158 -2.60 8.48 -1.33
N ALA A 159 -1.36 8.36 -1.79
CA ALA A 159 -0.91 8.97 -3.05
C ALA A 159 -1.35 8.17 -4.29
N ALA A 160 -1.47 6.85 -4.18
CA ALA A 160 -1.84 5.96 -5.28
C ALA A 160 -3.36 5.90 -5.54
N LEU A 161 -4.19 6.13 -4.52
CA LEU A 161 -5.64 5.98 -4.60
C LEU A 161 -6.36 7.29 -4.94
N ALA A 162 -7.30 7.20 -5.89
CA ALA A 162 -8.23 8.28 -6.20
C ALA A 162 -9.12 8.57 -4.99
N VAL A 163 -9.43 9.86 -4.75
CA VAL A 163 -10.36 10.26 -3.69
C VAL A 163 -11.78 10.04 -4.18
N TYR A 164 -12.61 9.41 -3.36
CA TYR A 164 -14.06 9.29 -3.53
C TYR A 164 -14.73 10.24 -2.55
N ASP A 165 -15.44 11.24 -3.04
CA ASP A 165 -16.01 12.33 -2.24
C ASP A 165 -17.54 12.32 -2.27
N GLU A 166 -18.17 13.20 -1.49
CA GLU A 166 -19.63 13.35 -1.42
C GLU A 166 -20.28 13.64 -2.78
N SER A 167 -19.58 14.37 -3.67
CA SER A 167 -20.06 14.63 -5.03
C SER A 167 -20.19 13.36 -5.88
N ASP A 168 -19.41 12.32 -5.56
CA ASP A 168 -19.44 11.04 -6.26
C ASP A 168 -20.59 10.14 -5.79
N ILE A 169 -21.32 10.57 -4.74
CA ILE A 169 -22.48 9.87 -4.18
C ILE A 169 -23.78 10.33 -4.83
N LEU A 170 -23.91 11.62 -5.17
CA LEU A 170 -25.12 12.23 -5.74
C LEU A 170 -25.42 11.87 -7.21
N MET A 171 -24.80 10.80 -7.72
CA MET A 171 -24.87 10.38 -9.11
C MET A 171 -25.38 8.94 -9.25
N ASP A 172 -25.90 8.34 -8.17
CA ASP A 172 -26.01 6.89 -8.05
C ASP A 172 -27.47 6.38 -8.14
N GLU A 173 -28.21 6.82 -9.16
CA GLU A 173 -29.51 6.21 -9.50
C GLU A 173 -29.35 4.68 -9.63
N ARG A 174 -30.23 3.91 -9.00
CA ARG A 174 -30.19 2.45 -9.05
C ARG A 174 -30.38 1.97 -10.48
N THR A 175 -29.43 1.15 -10.96
CA THR A 175 -29.46 0.53 -12.28
C THR A 175 -29.41 -0.99 -12.17
N GLU A 176 -29.84 -1.72 -13.21
CA GLU A 176 -29.73 -3.19 -13.26
C GLU A 176 -28.28 -3.69 -13.12
N GLU A 177 -27.28 -2.85 -13.38
CA GLU A 177 -25.87 -3.18 -13.16
C GLU A 177 -25.46 -3.18 -11.68
N ASP A 178 -26.19 -2.48 -10.81
CA ASP A 178 -25.94 -2.48 -9.36
C ASP A 178 -26.34 -3.80 -8.69
N ASP A 179 -27.24 -4.56 -9.33
CA ASP A 179 -27.59 -5.92 -8.92
C ASP A 179 -26.49 -6.95 -9.29
N HIS A 180 -25.41 -6.50 -9.95
CA HIS A 180 -24.24 -7.31 -10.30
C HIS A 180 -22.97 -6.81 -9.58
N PRO A 181 -22.83 -7.12 -8.27
CA PRO A 181 -21.66 -6.73 -7.51
C PRO A 181 -20.38 -7.35 -8.08
N LEU A 182 -19.26 -6.63 -7.95
CA LEU A 182 -17.95 -7.12 -8.33
C LEU A 182 -17.64 -8.46 -7.64
N SER A 183 -17.12 -9.42 -8.40
CA SER A 183 -16.72 -10.69 -7.83
C SER A 183 -15.54 -10.50 -6.87
N PRO A 184 -15.40 -11.34 -5.82
CA PRO A 184 -14.24 -11.30 -4.92
C PRO A 184 -12.90 -11.38 -5.67
N SER A 185 -12.85 -12.13 -6.77
CA SER A 185 -11.66 -12.23 -7.62
C SER A 185 -11.28 -10.91 -8.30
N GLU A 186 -12.25 -10.13 -8.78
CA GLU A 186 -12.00 -8.84 -9.42
C GLU A 186 -11.49 -7.82 -8.40
N ILE A 187 -12.09 -7.80 -7.21
CA ILE A 187 -11.67 -6.95 -6.09
C ILE A 187 -10.22 -7.26 -5.71
N VAL A 188 -9.89 -8.54 -5.51
CA VAL A 188 -8.53 -8.97 -5.16
C VAL A 188 -7.54 -8.65 -6.28
N HIS A 189 -7.95 -8.80 -7.55
CA HIS A 189 -7.11 -8.51 -8.70
C HIS A 189 -6.74 -7.02 -8.79
N GLU A 190 -7.73 -6.12 -8.75
CA GLU A 190 -7.48 -4.67 -8.83
C GLU A 190 -6.67 -4.17 -7.64
N ARG A 191 -7.00 -4.62 -6.42
CA ARG A 191 -6.22 -4.28 -5.23
C ARG A 191 -4.78 -4.76 -5.33
N SER A 192 -4.56 -5.96 -5.87
CA SER A 192 -3.21 -6.52 -6.04
C SER A 192 -2.35 -5.72 -7.01
N LYS A 193 -2.95 -5.07 -8.04
CA LYS A 193 -2.23 -4.16 -8.94
C LYS A 193 -1.70 -2.96 -8.17
N VAL A 194 -2.54 -2.29 -7.39
CA VAL A 194 -2.12 -1.16 -6.55
C VAL A 194 -1.00 -1.60 -5.61
N PHE A 195 -1.17 -2.73 -4.92
CA PHE A 195 -0.17 -3.21 -3.99
C PHE A 195 1.16 -3.57 -4.64
N ALA A 196 1.21 -3.94 -5.92
CA ALA A 196 2.45 -4.24 -6.61
C ALA A 196 3.40 -3.03 -6.67
N ASP A 197 2.84 -1.83 -6.81
CA ASP A 197 3.59 -0.57 -6.95
C ASP A 197 3.90 0.12 -5.62
N ILE A 198 3.34 -0.38 -4.50
CA ILE A 198 3.65 0.12 -3.16
C ILE A 198 4.88 -0.60 -2.60
N PRO A 199 5.93 0.11 -2.13
CA PRO A 199 7.19 -0.47 -1.65
C PRO A 199 7.09 -1.06 -0.23
N PHE A 200 5.97 -1.73 0.07
CA PHE A 200 5.70 -2.36 1.37
C PHE A 200 5.16 -3.78 1.17
N SER A 201 5.19 -4.56 2.25
CA SER A 201 4.71 -5.93 2.29
C SER A 201 3.20 -5.97 2.10
N ARG A 202 2.68 -7.14 1.69
CA ARG A 202 1.25 -7.32 1.49
C ARG A 202 0.46 -7.01 2.77
N ALA A 203 0.87 -7.57 3.91
CA ALA A 203 0.15 -7.35 5.17
C ALA A 203 0.16 -5.87 5.62
N GLU A 204 1.24 -5.13 5.38
CA GLU A 204 1.30 -3.71 5.70
C GLU A 204 0.40 -2.88 4.78
N CYS A 205 0.36 -3.21 3.48
CA CYS A 205 -0.58 -2.61 2.54
C CYS A 205 -2.05 -2.90 2.90
N GLU A 206 -2.37 -4.14 3.28
CA GLU A 206 -3.71 -4.54 3.71
C GLU A 206 -4.15 -3.82 4.99
N ARG A 207 -3.24 -3.68 5.96
CA ARG A 207 -3.50 -2.91 7.18
C ARG A 207 -3.75 -1.44 6.87
N ALA A 208 -2.94 -0.83 6.02
CA ALA A 208 -3.12 0.56 5.60
C ALA A 208 -4.42 0.74 4.80
N TRP A 209 -4.75 -0.19 3.91
CA TRP A 209 -5.99 -0.21 3.13
C TRP A 209 -7.22 -0.25 4.04
N LYS A 210 -7.23 -1.15 5.02
CA LYS A 210 -8.27 -1.24 6.04
C LYS A 210 -8.37 0.07 6.82
N HIS A 211 -7.23 0.63 7.24
CA HIS A 211 -7.17 1.84 8.05
C HIS A 211 -7.83 3.06 7.39
N ILE A 212 -7.65 3.22 6.07
CA ILE A 212 -8.24 4.35 5.31
C ILE A 212 -9.62 4.05 4.72
N CYS A 213 -10.22 2.91 5.05
CA CYS A 213 -11.47 2.43 4.45
C CYS A 213 -11.41 2.41 2.92
N ALA A 214 -10.26 2.06 2.33
CA ALA A 214 -10.15 1.96 0.88
C ALA A 214 -11.04 0.84 0.35
N PHE A 215 -11.51 0.99 -0.88
CA PHE A 215 -12.43 0.05 -1.49
C PHE A 215 -12.26 0.02 -3.01
N VAL A 216 -12.76 -1.06 -3.62
CA VAL A 216 -12.82 -1.20 -5.07
C VAL A 216 -14.23 -0.83 -5.51
N HIS A 217 -14.33 0.00 -6.53
CA HIS A 217 -15.60 0.51 -7.03
C HIS A 217 -15.60 0.47 -8.55
N LYS A 218 -16.75 0.09 -9.12
CA LYS A 218 -16.98 0.12 -10.56
C LYS A 218 -17.74 1.41 -10.86
N ASN A 219 -17.10 2.32 -11.59
CA ASN A 219 -17.74 3.55 -12.02
C ASN A 219 -18.85 3.21 -13.03
N LYS A 220 -20.07 3.71 -12.78
CA LYS A 220 -21.25 3.42 -13.61
C LYS A 220 -21.16 3.93 -15.04
N GLU A 221 -20.69 5.17 -15.22
CA GLU A 221 -20.66 5.81 -16.54
C GLU A 221 -19.65 5.17 -17.50
N SER A 222 -18.49 4.80 -16.97
CA SER A 222 -17.37 4.27 -17.75
C SER A 222 -17.26 2.74 -17.71
N GLY A 223 -17.95 2.09 -16.76
CA GLY A 223 -17.77 0.68 -16.43
C GLY A 223 -16.39 0.33 -15.87
N ALA A 224 -15.52 1.33 -15.63
CA ALA A 224 -14.15 1.11 -15.19
C ALA A 224 -14.10 0.73 -13.70
N ILE A 225 -13.31 -0.29 -13.39
CA ILE A 225 -13.07 -0.71 -12.00
C ILE A 225 -11.84 0.03 -11.48
N GLY A 226 -12.00 0.75 -10.37
CA GLY A 226 -10.97 1.55 -9.74
C GLY A 226 -10.82 1.25 -8.25
N CYS A 227 -9.65 1.58 -7.71
CA CYS A 227 -9.38 1.56 -6.27
C CYS A 227 -9.47 2.99 -5.74
N HIS A 228 -10.31 3.18 -4.72
CA HIS A 228 -10.62 4.50 -4.17
C HIS A 228 -10.31 4.56 -2.68
N ARG A 229 -10.00 5.77 -2.21
CA ARG A 229 -10.03 6.15 -0.79
C ARG A 229 -11.17 7.14 -0.56
N PRO A 230 -12.07 6.90 0.39
CA PRO A 230 -13.13 7.85 0.67
C PRO A 230 -12.58 9.11 1.35
N SER A 231 -13.18 10.26 1.05
CA SER A 231 -12.95 11.50 1.79
C SER A 231 -13.51 11.38 3.21
N ALA A 232 -13.11 12.30 4.10
CA ALA A 232 -13.71 12.39 5.43
C ALA A 232 -15.22 12.66 5.37
N ARG A 233 -15.67 13.42 4.37
CA ARG A 233 -17.09 13.76 4.20
C ARG A 233 -17.90 12.55 3.75
N ALA A 234 -17.39 11.80 2.76
CA ALA A 234 -18.03 10.57 2.28
C ALA A 234 -18.11 9.50 3.39
N LYS A 235 -17.03 9.32 4.17
CA LYS A 235 -17.04 8.43 5.35
C LYS A 235 -18.08 8.84 6.39
N LEU A 236 -18.19 10.15 6.68
CA LEU A 236 -19.11 10.67 7.68
C LEU A 236 -20.57 10.46 7.26
N MET A 237 -20.91 10.81 6.02
CA MET A 237 -22.25 10.64 5.47
C MET A 237 -22.67 9.16 5.45
N ALA A 238 -21.79 8.27 5.01
CA ALA A 238 -22.04 6.83 5.05
C ALA A 238 -22.23 6.33 6.49
N TRP A 239 -21.43 6.82 7.44
CA TRP A 239 -21.54 6.45 8.85
C TRP A 239 -22.85 6.92 9.50
N GLU A 240 -23.28 8.15 9.24
CA GLU A 240 -24.57 8.68 9.69
C GLU A 240 -25.72 7.77 9.25
N LYS A 241 -25.73 7.40 7.97
CA LYS A 241 -26.74 6.48 7.40
C LYS A 241 -26.70 5.08 8.01
N ILE A 242 -25.51 4.55 8.31
CA ILE A 242 -25.37 3.27 9.01
C ILE A 242 -25.97 3.34 10.42
N ILE A 243 -25.74 4.44 11.15
CA ILE A 243 -26.29 4.63 12.50
C ILE A 243 -27.81 4.83 12.46
N GLU A 244 -28.32 5.60 11.51
CA GLU A 244 -29.76 5.79 11.30
C GLU A 244 -30.46 4.46 11.02
N GLY A 245 -29.98 3.70 10.05
CA GLY A 245 -30.52 2.38 9.70
C GLY A 245 -30.46 1.39 10.87
N ALA A 246 -29.32 1.32 11.57
CA ALA A 246 -29.18 0.45 12.75
C ALA A 246 -30.17 0.82 13.87
N THR A 247 -30.35 2.12 14.11
CA THR A 247 -31.25 2.62 15.17
C THR A 247 -32.71 2.34 14.83
N LEU A 248 -33.14 2.59 13.59
CA LEU A 248 -34.51 2.40 13.15
C LEU A 248 -34.94 0.92 13.19
N HIS A 249 -34.02 0.02 12.80
CA HIS A 249 -34.26 -1.42 12.77
C HIS A 249 -33.90 -2.14 14.08
N GLY A 250 -33.41 -1.41 15.09
CA GLY A 250 -33.05 -1.97 16.39
C GLY A 250 -31.86 -2.94 16.33
N ILE A 251 -30.93 -2.75 15.41
CA ILE A 251 -29.73 -3.56 15.25
C ILE A 251 -28.69 -3.12 16.30
N ASP A 252 -28.35 -4.01 17.23
CA ASP A 252 -27.33 -3.76 18.24
C ASP A 252 -25.92 -3.97 17.65
N LEU A 253 -25.28 -2.87 17.25
CA LEU A 253 -23.94 -2.86 16.67
C LEU A 253 -22.83 -3.34 17.63
N GLY A 254 -23.09 -3.39 18.93
CA GLY A 254 -22.16 -3.93 19.93
C GLY A 254 -22.25 -5.44 20.11
N LYS A 255 -23.27 -6.08 19.54
CA LYS A 255 -23.46 -7.53 19.54
C LYS A 255 -23.20 -8.07 18.14
N GLN A 256 -23.27 -9.40 18.02
CA GLN A 256 -23.22 -10.04 16.71
C GLN A 256 -24.48 -9.70 15.91
N PHE A 257 -24.29 -9.12 14.73
CA PHE A 257 -25.34 -8.84 13.75
C PHE A 257 -24.97 -9.39 12.37
N LEU A 258 -25.99 -9.62 11.54
CA LEU A 258 -25.82 -9.93 10.13
C LEU A 258 -25.51 -8.63 9.37
N VAL A 259 -24.41 -8.65 8.63
CA VAL A 259 -23.96 -7.47 7.87
C VAL A 259 -24.92 -7.15 6.73
N GLU A 260 -25.57 -8.18 6.19
CA GLU A 260 -26.62 -8.00 5.18
C GLU A 260 -27.86 -7.32 5.75
N ASP A 261 -28.33 -7.73 6.94
CA ASP A 261 -29.48 -7.09 7.59
C ASP A 261 -29.22 -5.61 7.87
N LEU A 262 -27.98 -5.27 8.27
CA LEU A 262 -27.59 -3.87 8.46
C LEU A 262 -27.56 -3.09 7.14
N TRP A 263 -27.07 -3.69 6.05
CA TRP A 263 -27.11 -3.07 4.73
C TRP A 263 -28.55 -2.84 4.24
N SER A 264 -29.42 -3.85 4.38
CA SER A 264 -30.84 -3.72 4.06
C SER A 264 -31.50 -2.60 4.86
N ALA A 265 -31.20 -2.50 6.16
CA ALA A 265 -31.70 -1.40 7.01
C ALA A 265 -31.24 -0.01 6.54
N VAL A 266 -30.06 0.10 5.94
CA VAL A 266 -29.55 1.36 5.35
C VAL A 266 -30.28 1.70 4.05
N ILE A 267 -30.59 0.70 3.21
CA ILE A 267 -31.30 0.91 1.95
C ILE A 267 -32.78 1.23 2.18
N GLU A 268 -33.47 0.51 3.08
CA GLU A 268 -34.89 0.71 3.35
C GLU A 268 -35.17 2.14 3.82
N GLU A 269 -34.23 2.77 4.53
CA GLU A 269 -34.32 4.20 4.90
C GLU A 269 -34.21 5.12 3.67
N ALA A 270 -33.31 4.80 2.73
CA ALA A 270 -33.12 5.58 1.50
C ALA A 270 -34.33 5.48 0.54
N GLU A 271 -34.99 4.32 0.45
CA GLU A 271 -36.18 4.07 -0.40
C GLU A 271 -37.41 4.91 0.00
N HIS A 272 -37.43 5.53 1.19
CA HIS A 272 -38.49 6.46 1.58
C HIS A 272 -38.36 7.85 0.92
N THR A 273 -37.30 8.05 0.12
CA THR A 273 -37.12 9.23 -0.73
C THR A 273 -37.64 8.96 -2.16
N VAL A 274 -37.93 10.01 -2.94
CA VAL A 274 -38.67 9.92 -4.22
C VAL A 274 -37.88 9.20 -5.34
N ILE A 275 -36.65 8.77 -5.06
CA ILE A 275 -35.70 8.18 -6.00
C ILE A 275 -35.22 6.86 -5.38
N ASP A 276 -35.29 5.76 -6.15
CA ASP A 276 -34.64 4.49 -5.81
C ASP A 276 -33.11 4.67 -5.92
N GLU A 277 -32.50 5.43 -5.00
CA GLU A 277 -31.06 5.74 -5.00
C GLU A 277 -30.38 5.01 -3.84
N TYR A 278 -29.25 4.35 -4.13
CA TYR A 278 -28.42 3.85 -3.03
C TYR A 278 -27.80 5.04 -2.31
N PRO A 279 -27.78 5.07 -0.97
CA PRO A 279 -27.24 6.22 -0.25
C PRO A 279 -25.73 6.38 -0.47
N PHE A 280 -25.02 5.28 -0.81
CA PHE A 280 -23.61 5.22 -1.21
C PHE A 280 -23.27 3.77 -1.64
N PRO A 281 -22.10 3.49 -2.25
CA PRO A 281 -21.75 2.14 -2.71
C PRO A 281 -21.61 1.11 -1.58
N ARG A 282 -22.10 -0.12 -1.80
CA ARG A 282 -21.93 -1.25 -0.85
C ARG A 282 -20.48 -1.52 -0.47
N SER A 283 -19.54 -1.31 -1.40
CA SER A 283 -18.12 -1.52 -1.12
C SER A 283 -17.54 -0.49 -0.13
N LEU A 284 -18.10 0.73 -0.05
CA LEU A 284 -17.78 1.69 1.00
C LEU A 284 -18.37 1.26 2.36
N PHE A 285 -19.63 0.78 2.37
CA PHE A 285 -20.25 0.19 3.56
C PHE A 285 -19.36 -0.93 4.14
N ASP A 286 -19.01 -1.92 3.32
CA ASP A 286 -18.19 -3.05 3.74
C ASP A 286 -16.81 -2.59 4.24
N ALA A 287 -16.21 -1.56 3.62
CA ALA A 287 -14.93 -1.01 4.05
C ALA A 287 -15.00 -0.35 5.44
N ILE A 288 -16.08 0.40 5.73
CA ILE A 288 -16.33 1.02 7.04
C ILE A 288 -16.58 -0.08 8.09
N VAL A 289 -17.47 -1.03 7.82
CA VAL A 289 -17.74 -2.14 8.75
C VAL A 289 -16.45 -2.91 9.03
N ARG A 290 -15.66 -3.25 8.00
CA ARG A 290 -14.36 -3.92 8.18
C ARG A 290 -13.42 -3.09 9.05
N ARG A 291 -13.32 -1.77 8.86
CA ARG A 291 -12.45 -0.88 9.67
C ARG A 291 -12.76 -0.97 11.16
N LEU A 292 -14.04 -1.12 11.48
CA LEU A 292 -14.57 -1.11 12.85
C LEU A 292 -14.65 -2.50 13.49
N VAL A 293 -14.61 -3.57 12.70
CA VAL A 293 -14.50 -4.95 13.19
C VAL A 293 -13.04 -5.28 13.50
N ASP A 294 -12.81 -5.87 14.68
CA ASP A 294 -11.46 -6.22 15.11
C ASP A 294 -10.82 -7.33 14.26
N ASN A 295 -9.55 -7.13 13.89
CA ASN A 295 -8.61 -8.10 13.31
C ASN A 295 -9.09 -9.05 12.20
N SER A 296 -10.23 -8.78 11.57
CA SER A 296 -10.72 -9.58 10.43
C SER A 296 -9.82 -9.38 9.20
N PRO A 297 -9.45 -10.46 8.49
CA PRO A 297 -8.72 -10.37 7.24
C PRO A 297 -9.54 -9.60 6.19
N ILE A 298 -8.85 -8.85 5.34
CA ILE A 298 -9.48 -8.01 4.33
C ILE A 298 -10.35 -8.80 3.34
N ASP A 299 -9.94 -10.04 3.02
CA ASP A 299 -10.66 -10.97 2.13
C ASP A 299 -11.54 -11.97 2.88
N GLY A 300 -11.69 -11.81 4.20
CA GLY A 300 -12.58 -12.64 5.00
C GLY A 300 -14.05 -12.41 4.61
N ASP A 301 -14.83 -13.48 4.69
CA ASP A 301 -16.29 -13.39 4.60
C ASP A 301 -16.82 -12.47 5.71
N LEU A 302 -17.56 -11.43 5.32
CA LEU A 302 -18.09 -10.41 6.22
C LEU A 302 -19.58 -10.66 6.47
N LYS A 303 -19.94 -11.91 6.75
CA LYS A 303 -21.33 -12.29 6.99
C LYS A 303 -21.84 -11.79 8.35
N TRP A 304 -20.99 -11.91 9.37
CA TRP A 304 -21.30 -11.52 10.75
C TRP A 304 -20.27 -10.52 11.26
N ALA A 305 -20.74 -9.51 11.99
CA ALA A 305 -19.89 -8.51 12.58
C ALA A 305 -20.36 -8.16 13.99
N ASN A 306 -19.44 -7.65 14.80
CA ASN A 306 -19.70 -6.92 16.03
C ASN A 306 -18.68 -5.78 16.09
N LEU A 307 -19.12 -4.57 16.40
CA LEU A 307 -18.23 -3.42 16.43
C LEU A 307 -17.56 -3.32 17.81
N ASP A 308 -16.28 -2.99 17.81
CA ASP A 308 -15.57 -2.69 19.05
C ASP A 308 -15.88 -1.25 19.49
N GLN A 309 -16.34 -1.09 20.73
CA GLN A 309 -16.77 0.20 21.27
C GLN A 309 -15.67 1.25 21.25
N HIS A 310 -14.43 0.85 21.56
CA HIS A 310 -13.30 1.75 21.67
C HIS A 310 -12.77 2.15 20.30
N ILE A 311 -12.65 1.17 19.38
CA ILE A 311 -12.26 1.41 17.99
C ILE A 311 -13.29 2.31 17.30
N THR A 312 -14.58 2.03 17.47
CA THR A 312 -15.65 2.84 16.88
C THR A 312 -15.66 4.24 17.46
N ALA A 313 -15.62 4.41 18.79
CA ALA A 313 -15.59 5.74 19.39
C ALA A 313 -14.38 6.56 18.88
N GLN A 314 -13.17 5.99 18.94
CA GLN A 314 -11.96 6.66 18.47
C GLN A 314 -12.05 7.03 16.98
N TRP A 315 -12.44 6.08 16.13
CA TRP A 315 -12.55 6.32 14.69
C TRP A 315 -13.59 7.40 14.35
N THR A 316 -14.74 7.41 15.02
CA THR A 316 -15.77 8.45 14.82
C THR A 316 -15.25 9.83 15.20
N ALA A 317 -14.46 9.96 16.27
CA ALA A 317 -13.82 11.23 16.62
C ALA A 317 -12.76 11.65 15.60
N GLU A 318 -11.86 10.75 15.19
CA GLU A 318 -10.87 11.01 14.14
C GLU A 318 -11.56 11.49 12.86
N LEU A 319 -12.66 10.84 12.48
CA LEU A 319 -13.47 11.18 11.32
C LEU A 319 -14.11 12.56 11.43
N LEU A 320 -14.70 12.90 12.58
CA LEU A 320 -15.31 14.20 12.84
C LEU A 320 -14.28 15.33 12.82
N LEU A 321 -13.08 15.08 13.36
CA LEU A 321 -11.96 16.02 13.28
C LEU A 321 -11.47 16.21 11.84
N GLU A 322 -11.33 15.11 11.09
CA GLU A 322 -10.89 15.15 9.68
C GLU A 322 -11.91 15.90 8.80
N SER A 323 -13.22 15.71 9.04
CA SER A 323 -14.28 16.38 8.28
C SER A 323 -14.45 17.86 8.66
N SER A 324 -14.19 18.21 9.92
CA SER A 324 -14.28 19.59 10.42
C SER A 324 -13.06 20.46 10.05
N ASN A 325 -11.93 19.83 9.75
CA ASN A 325 -10.65 20.49 9.44
C ASN A 325 -10.55 21.02 8.01
N GLY A 326 -11.55 21.77 7.54
CA GLY A 326 -11.46 22.54 6.29
C GLY A 326 -10.34 23.58 6.30
N THR A 327 -9.80 23.93 7.49
CA THR A 327 -8.58 24.72 7.65
C THR A 327 -7.71 24.18 8.81
N PRO A 328 -6.37 24.10 8.65
CA PRO A 328 -5.46 23.46 9.61
C PRO A 328 -5.28 24.19 10.96
N LYS A 329 -6.14 25.18 11.28
CA LYS A 329 -6.13 25.96 12.52
C LYS A 329 -7.53 26.24 13.06
N ALA A 330 -8.54 25.48 12.65
CA ALA A 330 -9.88 25.61 13.20
C ALA A 330 -9.85 25.31 14.71
N VAL A 331 -10.28 26.28 15.52
CA VAL A 331 -10.49 26.06 16.96
C VAL A 331 -11.88 25.47 17.11
N LEU A 332 -11.94 24.19 17.48
CA LEU A 332 -13.20 23.51 17.75
C LEU A 332 -13.62 23.79 19.20
N ASN A 333 -14.91 24.07 19.39
CA ASN A 333 -15.47 24.11 20.73
C ASN A 333 -15.60 22.66 21.22
N VAL A 334 -14.98 22.39 22.37
CA VAL A 334 -14.91 21.04 22.96
C VAL A 334 -16.29 20.49 23.32
N ASP A 335 -17.20 21.34 23.80
CA ASP A 335 -18.56 20.94 24.20
C ASP A 335 -19.40 20.56 22.98
N THR A 336 -19.30 21.34 21.89
CA THR A 336 -20.02 21.01 20.64
C THR A 336 -19.45 19.75 20.01
N PHE A 337 -18.13 19.64 19.92
CA PHE A 337 -17.46 18.45 19.42
C PHE A 337 -17.84 17.18 20.19
N SER A 338 -17.87 17.25 21.52
CA SER A 338 -18.24 16.11 22.36
C SER A 338 -19.72 15.72 22.22
N SER A 339 -20.60 16.68 21.93
CA SER A 339 -22.01 16.41 21.63
C SER A 339 -22.16 15.71 20.28
N ASP A 340 -21.60 16.32 19.22
CA ASP A 340 -21.66 15.79 17.86
C ASP A 340 -21.04 14.38 17.79
N TRP A 341 -19.93 14.15 18.49
CA TRP A 341 -19.31 12.84 18.60
C TRP A 341 -20.24 11.79 19.24
N LYS A 342 -20.96 12.15 20.32
CA LYS A 342 -21.91 11.24 20.98
C LYS A 342 -23.14 10.95 20.14
N ASP A 343 -23.58 11.93 19.34
CA ASP A 343 -24.73 11.77 18.45
C ASP A 343 -24.42 10.82 17.29
N LEU A 344 -23.16 10.77 16.85
CA LEU A 344 -22.65 9.84 15.85
C LEU A 344 -22.29 8.43 16.38
N LEU A 345 -22.68 8.11 17.61
CA LEU A 345 -22.41 6.80 18.21
C LEU A 345 -23.71 6.10 18.65
N PRO A 346 -23.75 4.76 18.58
CA PRO A 346 -24.79 3.97 19.23
C PRO A 346 -24.91 4.34 20.71
N GLU A 347 -26.13 4.31 21.24
CA GLU A 347 -26.40 4.73 22.62
C GLU A 347 -25.48 4.03 23.64
N GLN A 348 -25.25 2.73 23.43
CA GLN A 348 -24.36 1.93 24.28
C GLN A 348 -22.88 2.34 24.22
N PHE A 349 -22.44 3.06 23.19
CA PHE A 349 -21.03 3.45 22.98
C PHE A 349 -20.74 4.88 23.43
N ARG A 350 -21.76 5.70 23.70
CA ARG A 350 -21.60 7.13 24.04
C ARG A 350 -20.71 7.41 25.26
N SER A 351 -20.56 6.45 26.17
CA SER A 351 -19.68 6.56 27.33
C SER A 351 -18.19 6.53 26.97
N TYR A 352 -17.84 6.00 25.80
CA TYR A 352 -16.48 5.93 25.28
C TYR A 352 -16.06 7.20 24.53
N ALA A 353 -17.01 8.08 24.21
CA ALA A 353 -16.74 9.42 23.67
C ALA A 353 -16.21 10.36 24.76
N SER A 354 -14.94 10.17 25.11
CA SER A 354 -14.18 11.00 26.03
C SER A 354 -12.89 11.49 25.38
N ILE A 355 -12.54 12.75 25.62
CA ILE A 355 -11.31 13.36 25.10
C ILE A 355 -10.08 12.63 25.63
N ASP A 356 -10.15 12.09 26.84
CA ASP A 356 -9.06 11.30 27.44
C ASP A 356 -8.76 10.01 26.67
N ASN A 357 -9.67 9.56 25.78
CA ASN A 357 -9.49 8.39 24.93
C ASN A 357 -8.93 8.74 23.53
N LEU A 358 -8.65 10.02 23.27
CA LEU A 358 -8.01 10.51 22.04
C LEU A 358 -6.52 10.78 22.34
N ASP A 359 -5.66 9.85 21.95
CA ASP A 359 -4.19 9.98 22.05
C ASP A 359 -3.58 10.86 20.93
#